data_AF-A0A4U5LRB5-F1
#
_entry.id   AF-A0A4U5LRB5-F1
#
_cell.length_a   1.000
_cell.length_b   1.000
_cell.length_c   1.000
_cell.angle_alpha   90.00
_cell.angle_beta   90.00
_cell.angle_gamma   90.00
#
_symmetry.space_group_name_H-M   'P 1'
#
loop_
_entity.id
_entity.type
_entity.pdbx_description
1 polymer ?
#
loop_
_entity_poly.entity_id
_entity_poly.type
_entity_poly.pdbx_seq_one_letter_code
_entity_poly.pdbx_strand_id
1 'polypeptide(L)'
;MIGPGAYCYARLDGDFLKCLVDTGSMITFVLQSAVPQSAKLKKANREAYTANGFKFRFDWKFEGVVTLGPARIKMTVFVADLQNYHCELLLGTDCLSKLPRGTKVAFDFHTKNLLIGDYAIGFISS
;
A
#
# COMPACT_ATOMS: atom_id res chain seq x y z
N MET A 1 -13.13 4.92 17.61
CA MET A 1 -13.48 3.89 16.63
C MET A 1 -12.79 4.27 15.34
N ILE A 2 -11.77 3.52 14.91
CA ILE A 2 -11.15 3.73 13.59
C ILE A 2 -12.17 3.21 12.58
N GLY A 3 -12.53 4.01 11.57
CA GLY A 3 -13.53 3.62 10.57
C GLY A 3 -13.16 2.34 9.81
N PRO A 4 -14.07 1.77 9.00
CA PRO A 4 -13.75 0.59 8.21
C PRO A 4 -12.54 0.88 7.32
N GLY A 5 -11.47 0.10 7.48
CA GLY A 5 -10.28 0.25 6.65
C GLY A 5 -10.55 -0.22 5.22
N ALA A 6 -9.97 0.47 4.24
CA ALA A 6 -10.06 0.12 2.83
C ALA A 6 -9.08 -1.01 2.48
N TYR A 7 -9.32 -2.18 3.08
CA TYR A 7 -8.51 -3.37 2.82
C TYR A 7 -8.93 -4.01 1.52
N CYS A 8 -7.96 -4.39 0.69
CA CYS A 8 -8.18 -5.22 -0.48
C CYS A 8 -6.96 -6.11 -0.71
N TYR A 9 -6.96 -6.89 -1.78
CA TYR A 9 -5.75 -7.54 -2.23
C TYR A 9 -5.08 -6.76 -3.36
N ALA A 10 -3.76 -6.72 -3.32
CA ALA A 10 -2.91 -6.20 -4.39
C ALA A 10 -1.75 -7.18 -4.62
N ARG A 11 -1.10 -7.10 -5.77
CA ARG A 11 0.16 -7.83 -6.00
C ARG A 11 1.35 -6.92 -5.88
N LEU A 12 2.42 -7.38 -5.26
CA LEU A 12 3.73 -6.73 -5.26
C LEU A 12 4.74 -7.68 -5.90
N ASP A 13 5.26 -7.31 -7.07
CA ASP A 13 6.16 -8.15 -7.88
C ASP A 13 5.63 -9.58 -8.15
N GLY A 14 4.32 -9.77 -8.10
CA GLY A 14 3.64 -11.05 -8.35
C GLY A 14 3.00 -11.66 -7.11
N ASP A 15 3.51 -11.36 -5.91
CA ASP A 15 3.03 -11.91 -4.64
C ASP A 15 1.74 -11.22 -4.22
N PHE A 16 0.73 -12.01 -3.82
CA PHE A 16 -0.60 -11.52 -3.46
C PHE A 16 -0.65 -11.18 -1.96
N LEU A 17 -0.88 -9.91 -1.64
CA LEU A 17 -0.74 -9.37 -0.29
C LEU A 17 -2.04 -8.73 0.19
N LYS A 18 -2.35 -8.91 1.49
CA LYS A 18 -3.36 -8.10 2.17
C LYS A 18 -2.88 -6.65 2.21
N CYS A 19 -3.61 -5.80 1.52
CA CYS A 19 -3.25 -4.42 1.27
C CYS A 19 -4.22 -3.47 1.97
N LEU A 20 -3.72 -2.42 2.61
CA LEU A 20 -4.51 -1.25 3.00
C LEU A 20 -4.23 -0.11 2.02
N VAL A 21 -5.27 0.44 1.41
CA VAL A 21 -5.16 1.68 0.63
C VAL A 21 -5.44 2.86 1.54
N ASP A 22 -4.42 3.71 1.75
CA ASP A 22 -4.44 4.75 2.78
C ASP A 22 -4.06 6.12 2.20
N THR A 23 -5.06 6.97 2.02
CA THR A 23 -4.86 8.37 1.57
C THR A 23 -4.24 9.26 2.65
N GLY A 24 -4.24 8.82 3.91
CA GLY A 24 -3.56 9.50 5.02
C GLY A 24 -2.04 9.25 5.03
N SER A 25 -1.56 8.27 4.28
CA SER A 25 -0.13 7.96 4.17
C SER A 25 0.50 8.62 2.95
N MET A 26 1.65 9.25 3.14
CA MET A 26 2.50 9.75 2.06
C MET A 26 3.48 8.70 1.51
N ILE A 27 3.57 7.52 2.12
CA ILE A 27 4.59 6.52 1.85
C ILE A 27 3.93 5.16 1.67
N THR A 28 4.30 4.48 0.59
CA THR A 28 3.98 3.07 0.38
C THR A 28 5.08 2.20 0.98
N PHE A 29 4.66 1.23 1.79
CA PHE A 29 5.58 0.27 2.41
C PHE A 29 5.01 -1.13 2.48
N VAL A 30 5.89 -2.10 2.56
CA VAL A 30 5.59 -3.51 2.82
C VAL A 30 6.23 -3.93 4.14
N LEU A 31 5.59 -4.85 4.86
CA LEU A 31 6.20 -5.46 6.03
C LEU A 31 7.41 -6.29 5.62
N GLN A 32 8.42 -6.34 6.49
CA GLN A 32 9.63 -7.12 6.25
C GLN A 32 9.34 -8.60 5.96
N SER A 33 8.33 -9.18 6.60
CA SER A 33 7.89 -10.56 6.38
C SER A 33 7.27 -10.83 5.00
N ALA A 34 6.84 -9.78 4.30
CA ALA A 34 6.15 -9.85 3.02
C ALA A 34 6.98 -9.22 1.87
N VAL A 35 8.27 -8.98 2.10
CA VAL A 35 9.20 -8.55 1.05
C VAL A 35 9.37 -9.70 0.04
N PRO A 36 9.15 -9.46 -1.26
CA PRO A 36 9.36 -10.49 -2.28
C PRO A 36 10.80 -11.02 -2.25
N GLN A 37 10.99 -12.33 -2.41
CA GLN A 37 12.34 -12.93 -2.37
C GLN A 37 13.29 -12.38 -3.45
N SER A 38 12.73 -11.93 -4.58
CA SER A 38 13.48 -11.31 -5.68
C SER A 38 13.85 -9.84 -5.43
N ALA A 39 13.40 -9.23 -4.33
CA ALA A 39 13.59 -7.81 -4.06
C ALA A 39 15.07 -7.49 -3.84
N LYS A 40 15.58 -6.54 -4.63
CA LYS A 40 16.94 -6.02 -4.47
C LYS A 40 16.94 -4.86 -3.48
N LEU A 41 17.08 -5.17 -2.20
CA LEU A 41 17.06 -4.20 -1.11
C LEU A 41 18.22 -3.20 -1.20
N LYS A 42 17.90 -1.93 -0.95
CA LYS A 42 18.83 -0.81 -0.83
C LYS A 42 18.59 -0.12 0.50
N LYS A 43 19.64 0.43 1.10
CA LYS A 43 19.51 1.23 2.32
C LYS A 43 18.56 2.41 2.08
N ALA A 44 17.73 2.68 3.06
CA ALA A 44 16.89 3.86 3.16
C ALA A 44 17.21 4.60 4.46
N ASN A 45 16.89 5.89 4.49
CA ASN A 45 16.91 6.70 5.69
C ASN A 45 15.69 7.61 5.63
N ARG A 46 14.52 7.00 5.83
CA ARG A 46 13.24 7.71 5.81
C ARG A 46 12.45 7.33 7.03
N GLU A 47 11.63 8.26 7.49
CA GLU A 47 10.83 8.11 8.70
C GLU A 47 9.38 8.46 8.37
N ALA A 48 8.45 7.79 9.04
CA ALA A 48 7.03 8.10 9.01
C ALA A 48 6.52 8.34 10.43
N TYR A 49 5.51 9.19 10.51
CA TYR A 49 4.76 9.48 11.72
C TYR A 49 3.36 8.91 11.56
N THR A 50 2.94 8.11 12.51
CA THR A 50 1.57 7.63 12.60
C THR A 50 0.66 8.72 13.16
N ALA A 51 -0.64 8.56 13.00
CA ALA A 51 -1.64 9.50 13.53
C ALA A 51 -1.59 9.65 15.06
N ASN A 52 -1.09 8.65 15.80
CA ASN A 52 -0.91 8.73 17.25
C ASN A 52 0.46 9.28 17.68
N GLY A 53 1.24 9.85 16.75
CA GLY A 53 2.53 10.48 17.04
C GLY A 53 3.69 9.50 17.18
N PHE A 54 3.46 8.20 17.01
CA PHE A 54 4.54 7.22 16.98
C PHE A 54 5.38 7.39 15.70
N LYS A 55 6.68 7.26 15.85
CA LYS A 55 7.64 7.40 14.77
C LYS A 55 8.24 6.05 14.46
N PHE A 56 8.25 5.67 13.19
CA PHE A 56 8.98 4.49 12.73
C PHE A 56 9.85 4.81 11.53
N ARG A 57 10.94 4.07 11.41
CA ARG A 57 11.99 4.27 10.42
C ARG A 57 11.96 3.13 9.40
N PHE A 58 12.22 3.48 8.15
CA PHE A 58 12.44 2.53 7.08
C PHE A 58 13.93 2.45 6.79
N ASP A 59 14.55 1.32 7.15
CA ASP A 59 15.98 1.08 6.92
C ASP A 59 16.28 0.54 5.52
N TRP A 60 15.26 -0.01 4.86
CA TRP A 60 15.39 -0.60 3.54
C TRP A 60 14.29 -0.13 2.59
N LYS A 61 14.60 -0.18 1.30
CA LYS A 61 13.67 0.06 0.18
C LYS A 61 14.08 -0.74 -1.03
N PHE A 62 13.17 -0.94 -1.97
CA PHE A 62 13.45 -1.53 -3.27
C PHE A 62 12.55 -0.91 -4.35
N GLU A 63 12.89 -1.14 -5.61
CA GLU A 63 11.99 -0.83 -6.73
C GLU A 63 11.10 -2.05 -6.97
N GLY A 64 9.79 -1.87 -6.90
CA GLY A 64 8.80 -2.92 -7.12
C GLY A 64 7.67 -2.47 -8.05
N VAL A 65 6.86 -3.42 -8.47
CA VAL A 65 5.66 -3.22 -9.27
C VAL A 65 4.44 -3.62 -8.46
N VAL A 66 3.64 -2.63 -8.08
CA VAL A 66 2.33 -2.83 -7.47
C VAL A 66 1.30 -3.06 -8.58
N THR A 67 0.55 -4.14 -8.49
CA THR A 67 -0.65 -4.37 -9.33
C THR A 67 -1.88 -4.24 -8.46
N LEU A 68 -2.70 -3.22 -8.74
CA LEU A 68 -3.93 -2.92 -8.02
C LEU A 68 -5.07 -2.82 -9.04
N GLY A 69 -5.91 -3.88 -9.09
CA GLY A 69 -6.86 -4.06 -10.18
C GLY A 69 -6.14 -4.09 -11.54
N PRO A 70 -6.55 -3.27 -12.53
CA PRO A 70 -5.91 -3.20 -13.84
C PRO A 70 -4.62 -2.35 -13.84
N ALA A 71 -4.37 -1.57 -12.78
CA ALA A 71 -3.23 -0.67 -12.73
C ALA A 71 -1.95 -1.41 -12.37
N ARG A 72 -0.88 -1.15 -13.13
CA ARG A 72 0.49 -1.62 -12.84
C ARG A 72 1.37 -0.42 -12.58
N ILE A 73 1.86 -0.29 -11.35
CA ILE A 73 2.52 0.91 -10.84
C ILE A 73 3.94 0.55 -10.43
N LYS A 74 4.92 1.05 -11.18
CA LYS A 74 6.33 0.92 -10.79
C LYS A 74 6.71 2.01 -9.79
N MET A 75 7.25 1.61 -8.65
CA MET A 75 7.61 2.56 -7.60
C MET A 75 8.68 2.04 -6.66
N THR A 76 9.27 2.98 -5.91
CA THR A 76 10.03 2.66 -4.72
C THR A 76 9.06 2.22 -3.62
N VAL A 77 9.29 1.05 -3.03
CA VAL A 77 8.55 0.53 -1.88
C VAL A 77 9.51 0.50 -0.68
N PHE A 78 9.08 1.05 0.44
CA PHE A 78 9.85 1.00 1.68
C PHE A 78 9.56 -0.28 2.46
N VAL A 79 10.52 -0.74 3.25
CA VAL A 79 10.37 -1.93 4.10
C VAL A 79 10.19 -1.49 5.54
N ALA A 80 9.08 -1.87 6.14
CA ALA A 80 8.76 -1.60 7.54
C ALA A 80 9.03 -2.84 8.40
N ASP A 81 9.81 -2.65 9.46
CA ASP A 81 9.95 -3.64 10.53
C ASP A 81 8.92 -3.35 11.63
N LEU A 82 7.67 -3.78 11.37
CA LEU A 82 6.54 -3.62 12.27
C LEU A 82 5.96 -4.99 12.59
N GLN A 83 5.80 -5.31 13.88
CA GLN A 83 5.17 -6.54 14.34
C GLN A 83 3.65 -6.36 14.47
N ASN A 84 2.88 -7.40 14.13
CA ASN A 84 1.42 -7.46 14.28
C ASN A 84 0.66 -6.30 13.59
N TYR A 85 1.18 -5.80 12.47
CA TYR A 85 0.49 -4.79 11.68
C TYR A 85 -0.68 -5.39 10.90
N HIS A 86 -1.74 -4.62 10.67
CA HIS A 86 -3.03 -5.11 10.18
C HIS A 86 -3.09 -5.40 8.67
N CYS A 87 -2.03 -5.04 7.92
CA CYS A 87 -1.84 -5.34 6.52
C CYS A 87 -0.37 -5.64 6.22
N GLU A 88 -0.13 -6.40 5.16
CA GLU A 88 1.22 -6.73 4.68
C GLU A 88 1.79 -5.62 3.80
N LEU A 89 0.92 -4.94 3.06
CA LEU A 89 1.24 -3.83 2.16
C LEU A 89 0.35 -2.63 2.49
N LEU A 90 0.94 -1.44 2.63
CA LEU A 90 0.22 -0.19 2.70
C LEU A 90 0.49 0.62 1.44
N LEU A 91 -0.56 1.01 0.72
CA LEU A 91 -0.47 1.87 -0.46
C LEU A 91 -0.83 3.30 -0.08
N GLY A 92 0.19 4.15 -0.04
CA GLY A 92 0.06 5.58 0.21
C GLY A 92 -0.27 6.38 -1.04
N THR A 93 -0.41 7.69 -0.85
CA THR A 93 -0.64 8.67 -1.92
C THR A 93 0.50 8.73 -2.95
N ASP A 94 1.71 8.31 -2.60
CA ASP A 94 2.85 8.15 -3.52
C ASP A 94 2.63 7.04 -4.56
N CYS A 95 1.89 5.99 -4.21
CA CYS A 95 1.43 4.97 -5.15
C CYS A 95 0.27 5.51 -5.99
N LEU A 96 -0.75 6.06 -5.35
CA LEU A 96 -1.98 6.51 -6.02
C LEU A 96 -1.72 7.64 -7.02
N SER A 97 -0.79 8.55 -6.72
CA SER A 97 -0.40 9.65 -7.62
C SER A 97 0.31 9.19 -8.90
N LYS A 98 0.76 7.94 -8.98
CA LYS A 98 1.37 7.36 -10.19
C LYS A 98 0.36 6.74 -11.15
N LEU A 99 -0.92 6.71 -10.78
CA LEU A 99 -1.99 6.32 -11.71
C LEU A 99 -2.05 7.29 -12.90
N PRO A 100 -2.52 6.83 -14.09
CA PRO A 100 -2.67 7.71 -15.24
C PRO A 100 -3.50 8.95 -14.91
N ARG A 101 -3.10 10.11 -15.47
CA ARG A 101 -3.79 11.38 -15.22
C ARG A 101 -5.28 11.26 -15.56
N GLY A 102 -6.14 11.73 -14.66
CA GLY A 102 -7.60 11.64 -14.81
C GLY A 102 -8.21 10.34 -14.30
N THR A 103 -7.40 9.36 -13.87
CA THR A 103 -7.90 8.16 -13.18
C THR A 103 -8.53 8.57 -11.86
N LYS A 104 -9.82 8.30 -11.70
CA LYS A 104 -10.52 8.51 -10.43
C LYS A 104 -10.17 7.40 -9.46
N VAL A 105 -9.86 7.75 -8.23
CA VAL A 105 -9.76 6.81 -7.11
C VAL A 105 -10.87 7.18 -6.13
N ALA A 106 -11.78 6.25 -5.87
CA ALA A 106 -12.88 6.47 -4.94
C ALA A 106 -13.06 5.29 -4.00
N PHE A 107 -13.40 5.60 -2.76
CA PHE A 107 -13.67 4.62 -1.71
C PHE A 107 -15.18 4.59 -1.49
N ASP A 108 -15.82 3.54 -1.96
CA ASP A 108 -17.25 3.32 -1.73
C ASP A 108 -17.43 2.32 -0.59
N PHE A 109 -17.61 2.84 0.62
CA PHE A 109 -17.85 2.02 1.81
C PHE A 109 -19.28 1.47 1.89
N HIS A 110 -20.21 1.99 1.08
CA HIS A 110 -21.56 1.46 1.02
C HIS A 110 -21.58 0.15 0.22
N THR A 111 -20.98 0.16 -0.97
CA THR A 111 -20.85 -1.05 -1.81
C THR A 111 -19.62 -1.89 -1.46
N LYS A 112 -18.78 -1.40 -0.54
CA LYS A 112 -17.52 -2.02 -0.09
C LYS A 112 -16.54 -2.23 -1.24
N ASN A 113 -16.30 -1.20 -2.04
CA ASN A 113 -15.38 -1.24 -3.17
C ASN A 113 -14.38 -0.08 -3.16
N LEU A 114 -13.15 -0.37 -3.60
CA LEU A 114 -12.22 0.61 -4.14
C LEU A 114 -12.46 0.73 -5.64
N LEU A 115 -12.74 1.93 -6.12
CA LEU A 115 -12.86 2.23 -7.54
C LEU A 115 -11.54 2.81 -8.06
N ILE A 116 -11.04 2.26 -9.17
CA ILE A 116 -9.89 2.77 -9.92
C ILE A 116 -10.30 2.94 -11.37
N GLY A 117 -10.60 4.18 -11.77
CA GLY A 117 -11.33 4.45 -13.00
C GLY A 117 -12.71 3.79 -12.93
N ASP A 118 -13.03 2.97 -13.93
CA ASP A 118 -14.29 2.21 -14.00
C ASP A 118 -14.17 0.79 -13.41
N TYR A 119 -13.01 0.42 -12.87
CA TYR A 119 -12.77 -0.89 -12.29
C TYR A 119 -13.04 -0.89 -10.79
N ALA A 120 -13.83 -1.85 -10.31
CA ALA A 120 -14.13 -2.05 -8.90
C ALA A 120 -13.33 -3.19 -8.29
N ILE A 121 -12.68 -2.93 -7.15
CA ILE A 121 -11.98 -3.91 -6.32
C ILE A 121 -12.74 -4.04 -5.01
N GLY A 122 -13.25 -5.24 -4.71
CA GLY A 122 -13.96 -5.50 -3.46
C GLY A 122 -13.06 -5.34 -2.24
N PHE A 123 -13.57 -4.66 -1.22
CA PHE A 123 -12.94 -4.65 0.09
C PHE A 123 -13.04 -6.01 0.75
N ILE A 124 -12.00 -6.38 1.49
CA ILE A 124 -11.95 -7.60 2.29
C ILE A 124 -12.16 -7.26 3.76
N SER A 125 -12.73 -8.22 4.50
CA SER A 125 -12.88 -8.09 5.95
C SER A 125 -11.51 -8.01 6.61
N SER A 126 -11.35 -7.06 7.54
CA SER A 126 -10.15 -6.88 8.36
C SER A 126 -9.89 -8.06 9.27
#